data_AF-R0CTV0-F1
#
_entry.id   AF-R0CTV0-F1
#
_cell.length_a   1.000
_cell.length_b   1.000
_cell.length_c   1.000
_cell.angle_alpha   90.00
_cell.angle_beta   90.00
_cell.angle_gamma   90.00
#
_symmetry.space_group_name_H-M   'P 1'
#
loop_
_entity.id
_entity.type
_entity.pdbx_description
1 polymer ?
#
loop_
_entity_poly.entity_id
_entity_poly.type
_entity_poly.pdbx_seq_one_letter_code
_entity_poly.pdbx_strand_id
1 'polypeptide(L)'
;MNLPLLLNIATFVVILIALGRVNASWSLAKRVLLGMMLGILFGLALHLIYGDDSATLKLSISWFGIVGGGYIQLLQMIVMPLVLVSVLNSVARLNSTASLGKISVLTIGTLLLTTLISALVGVFVTHLFGLTAQGLVQGAKETARLTAIQDNYVGKVADLSVPQLVQSFIPKNPFAELTGAKPTSIIGVVIFAAFQGVAALNLLKDDAVKASAC
;
A
#
# COMPACT_ATOMS: atom_id res chain seq x y z
N MET A 1 24.13 -25.29 13.94
CA MET A 1 23.45 -23.97 13.97
C MET A 1 24.45 -22.93 14.45
N ASN A 2 24.62 -21.82 13.73
CA ASN A 2 25.61 -20.80 14.07
C ASN A 2 25.17 -20.04 15.33
N LEU A 3 26.00 -20.02 16.36
CA LEU A 3 25.79 -19.24 17.59
C LEU A 3 25.35 -17.76 17.33
N PRO A 4 25.94 -17.01 16.38
CA PRO A 4 25.49 -15.63 16.09
C PRO A 4 24.07 -15.53 15.54
N LEU A 5 23.61 -16.53 14.77
CA LEU A 5 22.24 -16.56 14.24
C LEU A 5 21.23 -16.69 15.39
N LEU A 6 21.49 -17.62 16.31
CA LEU A 6 20.63 -17.84 17.48
C LEU A 6 20.57 -16.59 18.36
N LEU A 7 21.70 -15.91 18.56
CA LEU A 7 21.76 -14.68 19.33
C LEU A 7 20.93 -13.56 18.68
N ASN A 8 21.07 -13.34 17.37
CA ASN A 8 20.28 -12.35 16.64
C ASN A 8 18.76 -12.61 16.74
N ILE A 9 18.34 -13.88 16.59
CA ILE A 9 16.94 -14.28 16.72
C ILE A 9 16.44 -14.08 18.16
N ALA A 10 17.23 -14.48 19.15
CA ALA A 10 16.88 -14.29 20.56
C ALA A 10 16.73 -12.80 20.90
N THR A 11 17.65 -11.95 20.47
CA THR A 11 17.56 -10.49 20.66
C THR A 11 16.29 -9.92 20.01
N PHE A 12 15.97 -10.35 18.79
CA PHE A 12 14.75 -9.91 18.10
C PHE A 12 13.49 -10.32 18.86
N VAL A 13 13.40 -11.56 19.33
CA VAL A 13 12.27 -12.05 20.13
C VAL A 13 12.15 -11.30 21.45
N VAL A 14 13.27 -11.01 22.13
CA VAL A 14 13.29 -10.21 23.35
C VAL A 14 12.75 -8.80 23.09
N ILE A 15 13.15 -8.15 21.99
CA ILE A 15 12.64 -6.83 21.59
C ILE A 15 11.13 -6.89 21.34
N LEU A 16 10.63 -7.91 20.63
CA LEU A 16 9.19 -8.07 20.38
C LEU A 16 8.39 -8.28 21.67
N ILE A 17 8.89 -9.09 22.59
CA ILE A 17 8.25 -9.32 23.89
C ILE A 17 8.28 -8.04 24.73
N ALA A 18 9.40 -7.32 24.74
CA ALA A 18 9.52 -6.04 25.44
C ALA A 18 8.49 -5.02 24.90
N LEU A 19 8.37 -4.91 23.57
CA LEU A 19 7.36 -4.09 22.90
C LEU A 19 5.94 -4.54 23.22
N GLY A 20 5.67 -5.84 23.26
CA GLY A 20 4.37 -6.40 23.63
C GLY A 20 3.97 -6.12 25.08
N ARG A 21 4.96 -5.94 25.98
CA ARG A 21 4.74 -5.58 27.39
C ARG A 21 4.71 -4.08 27.66
N VAL A 22 4.99 -3.23 26.67
CA VAL A 22 4.86 -1.77 26.82
C VAL A 22 3.44 -1.43 27.27
N ASN A 23 3.32 -0.54 28.25
CA ASN A 23 2.09 -0.27 28.99
C ASN A 23 0.85 -0.03 28.10
N ALA A 24 -0.29 -0.61 28.47
CA ALA A 24 -1.56 -0.49 27.75
C ALA A 24 -2.16 0.92 27.75
N SER A 25 -1.65 1.81 28.61
CA SER A 25 -2.09 3.20 28.72
C SER A 25 -1.55 4.12 27.62
N TRP A 26 -0.61 3.67 26.78
CA TRP A 26 -0.07 4.48 25.69
C TRP A 26 -0.96 4.40 24.45
N SER A 27 -1.10 5.53 23.74
CA SER A 27 -1.81 5.54 22.45
C SER A 27 -1.12 4.64 21.43
N LEU A 28 -1.92 4.05 20.53
CA LEU A 28 -1.42 3.16 19.48
C LEU A 28 -0.31 3.82 18.65
N ALA A 29 -0.47 5.10 18.31
CA ALA A 29 0.54 5.85 17.55
C ALA A 29 1.90 5.89 18.25
N LYS A 30 1.95 6.12 19.57
CA LYS A 30 3.21 6.13 20.34
C LYS A 30 3.87 4.75 20.36
N ARG A 31 3.07 3.68 20.47
CA ARG A 31 3.55 2.30 20.43
C ARG A 31 4.14 1.93 19.07
N VAL A 32 3.45 2.31 17.98
CA VAL A 32 3.94 2.09 16.61
C VAL A 32 5.23 2.88 16.36
N LEU A 33 5.30 4.14 16.78
CA LEU A 33 6.49 4.96 16.62
C LEU A 33 7.68 4.40 17.42
N LEU A 34 7.46 3.94 18.65
CA LEU A 34 8.49 3.27 19.45
C LEU A 34 8.98 1.99 18.75
N GLY A 35 8.07 1.17 18.23
CA GLY A 35 8.40 -0.05 17.49
C GLY A 35 9.22 0.24 16.23
N MET A 36 8.85 1.27 15.47
CA MET A 36 9.60 1.72 14.29
C MET A 36 11.01 2.18 14.67
N MET A 37 11.15 3.02 15.71
CA MET A 37 12.45 3.52 16.16
C MET A 37 13.36 2.38 16.63
N LEU A 38 12.86 1.47 17.46
CA LEU A 38 13.63 0.30 17.91
C LEU A 38 14.00 -0.63 16.74
N GLY A 39 13.09 -0.83 15.78
CA GLY A 39 13.36 -1.62 14.58
C GLY A 39 14.47 -1.03 13.71
N ILE A 40 14.46 0.30 13.51
CA ILE A 40 15.51 1.01 12.77
C ILE A 40 16.85 0.88 13.50
N LEU A 41 16.89 1.15 14.80
CA LEU A 41 18.11 1.05 15.60
C LEU A 41 18.67 -0.37 15.61
N PHE A 42 17.82 -1.39 15.74
CA PHE A 42 18.22 -2.79 15.68
C PHE A 42 18.76 -3.18 14.30
N GLY A 43 18.09 -2.77 13.22
CA GLY A 43 18.55 -3.01 11.85
C GLY A 43 19.91 -2.36 11.56
N LEU A 44 20.11 -1.12 12.01
CA LEU A 44 21.38 -0.40 11.89
C LEU A 44 22.48 -1.08 12.71
N ALA A 45 22.20 -1.50 13.95
CA ALA A 45 23.17 -2.21 14.78
C ALA A 45 23.63 -3.53 14.12
N LEU A 46 22.69 -4.31 13.56
CA LEU A 46 23.03 -5.53 12.83
C LEU A 46 23.88 -5.25 11.58
N HIS A 47 23.57 -4.20 10.83
CA HIS A 47 24.34 -3.80 9.66
C HIS A 47 25.77 -3.40 10.03
N LEU A 48 25.97 -2.63 11.11
CA LEU A 48 27.29 -2.23 11.59
C LEU A 48 28.14 -3.40 12.13
N ILE A 49 27.51 -4.37 12.80
CA ILE A 49 28.23 -5.51 13.40
C ILE A 49 28.67 -6.53 12.33
N TYR A 50 27.80 -6.83 11.37
CA TYR A 50 28.01 -7.94 10.44
C TYR A 50 28.44 -7.53 9.02
N GLY A 51 28.26 -6.26 8.63
CA GLY A 51 28.50 -5.78 7.26
C GLY A 51 27.57 -6.39 6.21
N ASP A 52 27.77 -6.00 4.95
CA ASP A 52 26.84 -6.26 3.84
C ASP A 52 26.78 -7.70 3.32
N ASP A 53 27.78 -8.55 3.61
CA ASP A 53 27.91 -9.86 2.95
C ASP A 53 27.99 -11.07 3.89
N SER A 54 27.61 -10.90 5.16
CA SER A 54 27.56 -12.05 6.06
C SER A 54 26.37 -12.98 5.74
N ALA A 55 26.66 -14.27 5.58
CA ALA A 55 25.62 -15.30 5.40
C ALA A 55 24.70 -15.42 6.62
N THR A 56 25.21 -15.09 7.82
CA THR A 56 24.45 -15.08 9.08
C THR A 56 23.39 -13.99 9.09
N LEU A 57 23.68 -12.78 8.59
CA LEU A 57 22.70 -11.70 8.52
C LEU A 57 21.57 -12.03 7.54
N LYS A 58 21.89 -12.56 6.35
CA LYS A 58 20.89 -12.99 5.36
C LYS A 58 19.92 -14.02 5.95
N LEU A 59 20.46 -15.00 6.68
CA LEU A 59 19.63 -16.02 7.34
C LEU A 59 18.81 -15.42 8.49
N SER A 60 19.37 -14.54 9.33
CA SER A 60 18.62 -13.82 10.36
C SER A 60 17.46 -13.01 9.78
N ILE A 61 17.68 -12.28 8.68
CA ILE A 61 16.65 -11.49 7.99
C ILE A 61 15.50 -12.38 7.53
N SER A 62 15.78 -13.58 7.02
CA SER A 62 14.72 -14.53 6.63
C SER A 62 13.81 -14.90 7.82
N TRP A 63 14.38 -15.07 9.02
CA TRP A 63 13.61 -15.35 10.23
C TRP A 63 12.80 -14.12 10.70
N PHE A 64 13.39 -12.93 10.66
CA PHE A 64 12.68 -11.68 10.99
C PHE A 64 11.53 -11.41 10.02
N GLY A 65 11.72 -11.80 8.75
CA GLY A 65 10.73 -11.70 7.69
C GLY A 65 9.43 -12.46 7.97
N ILE A 66 9.43 -13.48 8.82
CA ILE A 66 8.21 -14.17 9.24
C ILE A 66 7.25 -13.20 9.94
N VAL A 67 7.76 -12.33 10.81
CA VAL A 67 6.95 -11.37 11.56
C VAL A 67 6.52 -10.21 10.67
N GLY A 68 7.45 -9.60 9.95
CA GLY A 68 7.16 -8.46 9.07
C GLY A 68 6.31 -8.85 7.86
N GLY A 69 6.69 -9.91 7.16
CA GLY A 69 5.95 -10.46 6.03
C GLY A 69 4.60 -11.02 6.43
N GLY A 70 4.51 -11.73 7.56
CA GLY A 70 3.25 -12.21 8.12
C GLY A 70 2.28 -11.06 8.43
N TYR A 71 2.76 -9.96 9.02
CA TYR A 71 1.95 -8.77 9.23
C TYR A 71 1.39 -8.19 7.92
N ILE A 72 2.24 -8.03 6.90
CA ILE A 72 1.81 -7.53 5.59
C ILE A 72 0.77 -8.45 4.94
N GLN A 73 0.97 -9.78 5.00
CA GLN A 73 0.02 -10.75 4.46
C GLN A 73 -1.35 -10.69 5.15
N LEU A 74 -1.37 -10.53 6.48
CA LEU A 74 -2.60 -10.37 7.24
C LEU A 74 -3.33 -9.07 6.86
N LEU A 75 -2.60 -7.97 6.65
CA LEU A 75 -3.20 -6.73 6.13
C LEU A 75 -3.78 -6.94 4.73
N GLN A 76 -3.02 -7.55 3.82
CA GLN A 76 -3.44 -7.81 2.44
C GLN A 76 -4.71 -8.68 2.37
N MET A 77 -4.85 -9.67 3.26
CA MET A 77 -6.03 -10.52 3.36
C MET A 77 -7.32 -9.71 3.63
N ILE A 78 -7.23 -8.67 4.45
CA ILE A 78 -8.40 -7.88 4.88
C ILE A 78 -8.73 -6.76 3.89
N VAL A 79 -7.73 -6.21 3.19
CA VAL A 79 -7.90 -5.03 2.33
C VAL A 79 -8.95 -5.25 1.24
N MET A 80 -8.89 -6.35 0.48
CA MET A 80 -9.78 -6.55 -0.68
C MET A 80 -11.26 -6.68 -0.29
N PRO A 81 -11.66 -7.54 0.68
CA PRO A 81 -13.05 -7.61 1.13
C PRO A 81 -13.54 -6.32 1.77
N LEU A 82 -12.69 -5.65 2.56
CA LEU A 82 -13.05 -4.43 3.26
C LEU A 82 -13.37 -3.30 2.26
N VAL A 83 -12.57 -3.15 1.20
CA VAL A 83 -12.79 -2.14 0.16
C VAL A 83 -14.14 -2.33 -0.53
N LEU A 84 -14.48 -3.57 -0.92
CA LEU A 84 -15.77 -3.88 -1.56
C LEU A 84 -16.96 -3.46 -0.67
N VAL A 85 -16.97 -3.94 0.58
CA VAL A 85 -18.07 -3.69 1.51
C VAL A 85 -18.14 -2.21 1.90
N SER A 86 -16.98 -1.59 2.14
CA SER A 86 -16.90 -0.18 2.52
C SER A 86 -17.45 0.72 1.41
N VAL A 87 -17.02 0.55 0.16
CA VAL A 87 -17.48 1.40 -0.95
C VAL A 87 -18.95 1.17 -1.24
N LEU A 88 -19.41 -0.09 -1.29
CA LEU A 88 -20.82 -0.41 -1.51
C LEU A 88 -21.70 0.27 -0.45
N ASN A 89 -21.36 0.11 0.83
CA ASN A 89 -22.11 0.73 1.94
C ASN A 89 -22.07 2.26 1.87
N SER A 90 -20.91 2.86 1.59
CA SER A 90 -20.78 4.30 1.44
C SER A 90 -21.66 4.85 0.31
N VAL A 91 -21.72 4.18 -0.84
CA VAL A 91 -22.51 4.63 -2.00
C VAL A 91 -24.01 4.38 -1.78
N ALA A 92 -24.39 3.23 -1.24
CA ALA A 92 -25.79 2.88 -0.98
C ALA A 92 -26.48 3.82 0.02
N ARG A 93 -25.71 4.48 0.91
CA ARG A 93 -26.21 5.45 1.90
C ARG A 93 -26.32 6.89 1.39
N LEU A 94 -26.00 7.16 0.12
CA LEU A 94 -26.11 8.50 -0.46
C LEU A 94 -27.57 8.84 -0.75
N ASN A 95 -28.01 10.08 -0.45
CA ASN A 95 -29.39 10.51 -0.70
C ASN A 95 -29.72 10.60 -2.20
N SER A 96 -28.73 10.85 -3.07
CA SER A 96 -28.95 10.92 -4.52
C SER A 96 -27.72 10.55 -5.33
N THR A 97 -27.96 10.01 -6.53
CA THR A 97 -26.93 9.69 -7.53
C THR A 97 -26.19 10.96 -8.01
N ALA A 98 -26.87 12.11 -8.04
CA ALA A 98 -26.26 13.40 -8.37
C ALA A 98 -25.23 13.84 -7.31
N SER A 99 -25.48 13.53 -6.03
CA SER A 99 -24.52 13.79 -4.95
C SER A 99 -23.23 12.99 -5.12
N LEU A 100 -23.32 11.73 -5.61
CA LEU A 100 -22.15 10.90 -5.89
C LEU A 100 -21.25 11.57 -6.94
N GLY A 101 -21.81 11.98 -8.08
CA GLY A 101 -21.05 12.63 -9.15
C GLY A 101 -20.31 13.89 -8.69
N LYS A 102 -20.99 14.77 -7.92
CA LYS A 102 -20.37 15.98 -7.37
C LYS A 102 -19.23 15.67 -6.40
N ILE A 103 -19.43 14.70 -5.51
CA ILE A 103 -18.39 14.29 -4.53
C ILE A 103 -17.20 13.67 -5.27
N SER A 104 -17.44 12.80 -6.26
CA SER A 104 -16.39 12.16 -7.06
C SER A 104 -15.55 13.17 -7.83
N VAL A 105 -16.18 14.13 -8.54
CA VAL A 105 -15.45 15.17 -9.29
C VAL A 105 -14.61 16.06 -8.36
N LEU A 106 -15.18 16.49 -7.22
CA LEU A 106 -14.45 17.32 -6.25
C LEU A 106 -13.27 16.56 -5.63
N THR A 107 -13.47 15.28 -5.30
CA THR A 107 -12.43 14.43 -4.71
C THR A 107 -11.31 14.16 -5.72
N ILE A 108 -11.64 13.73 -6.93
CA ILE A 108 -10.65 13.46 -7.98
C ILE A 108 -9.89 14.74 -8.34
N GLY A 109 -10.60 15.87 -8.49
CA GLY A 109 -9.97 17.17 -8.74
C GLY A 109 -8.98 17.57 -7.64
N THR A 110 -9.37 17.43 -6.37
CA THR A 110 -8.50 17.71 -5.22
C THR A 110 -7.29 16.77 -5.17
N LEU A 111 -7.48 15.47 -5.41
CA LEU A 111 -6.39 14.49 -5.41
C LEU A 111 -5.41 14.73 -6.56
N LEU A 112 -5.90 15.04 -7.76
CA LEU A 112 -5.04 15.36 -8.90
C LEU A 112 -4.26 16.65 -8.66
N LEU A 113 -4.91 17.68 -8.13
CA LEU A 113 -4.26 18.97 -7.84
C LEU A 113 -3.20 18.84 -6.75
N THR A 114 -3.49 18.12 -5.66
CA THR A 114 -2.50 17.87 -4.59
C THR A 114 -1.34 17.00 -5.08
N THR A 115 -1.61 16.02 -5.94
CA THR A 115 -0.56 15.19 -6.57
C THR A 115 0.33 16.05 -7.49
N LEU A 116 -0.27 16.94 -8.27
CA LEU A 116 0.46 17.88 -9.12
C LEU A 116 1.38 18.79 -8.28
N ILE A 117 0.86 19.39 -7.20
CA ILE A 117 1.67 20.21 -6.28
C ILE A 117 2.81 19.39 -5.66
N SER A 118 2.52 18.17 -5.19
CA SER A 118 3.53 17.28 -4.61
C SER A 118 4.64 16.93 -5.61
N ALA A 119 4.27 16.64 -6.86
CA ALA A 119 5.24 16.36 -7.92
C ALA A 119 6.10 17.59 -8.25
N LEU A 120 5.50 18.78 -8.31
CA LEU A 120 6.23 20.04 -8.53
C LEU A 120 7.21 20.34 -7.39
N VAL A 121 6.81 20.13 -6.14
CA VAL A 121 7.70 20.27 -4.97
C VAL A 121 8.84 19.27 -5.05
N GLY A 122 8.56 18.01 -5.43
CA GLY A 122 9.59 16.99 -5.63
C GLY A 122 10.63 17.39 -6.67
N VAL A 123 10.19 17.84 -7.85
CA VAL A 123 11.06 18.33 -8.93
C VAL A 123 11.84 19.57 -8.49
N PHE A 124 11.20 20.50 -7.78
CA PHE A 124 11.85 21.71 -7.30
C PHE A 124 12.98 21.39 -6.32
N VAL A 125 12.73 20.50 -5.35
CA VAL A 125 13.73 20.07 -4.35
C VAL A 125 14.89 19.34 -5.03
N THR A 126 14.62 18.43 -5.98
CA THR A 126 15.70 17.71 -6.68
C THR A 126 16.59 18.64 -7.49
N HIS A 127 15.99 19.63 -8.17
CA HIS A 127 16.75 20.64 -8.89
C HIS A 127 17.52 21.59 -7.96
N LEU A 128 16.90 22.06 -6.87
CA LEU A 128 17.52 23.02 -5.95
C LEU A 128 18.76 22.44 -5.25
N PHE A 129 18.70 21.19 -4.83
CA PHE A 129 19.82 20.51 -4.18
C PHE A 129 20.78 19.84 -5.17
N GLY A 130 20.55 20.00 -6.49
CA GLY A 130 21.39 19.40 -7.52
C GLY A 130 21.51 17.87 -7.37
N LEU A 131 20.44 17.20 -6.95
CA LEU A 131 20.42 15.76 -6.73
C LEU A 131 20.54 15.06 -8.08
N THR A 132 21.77 14.74 -8.46
CA THR A 132 22.09 13.99 -9.67
C THR A 132 22.39 12.54 -9.32
N ALA A 133 22.10 11.62 -10.24
CA ALA A 133 22.48 10.21 -10.07
C ALA A 133 24.00 10.00 -10.19
N GLN A 134 24.76 11.02 -10.62
CA GLN A 134 26.22 11.01 -10.63
C GLN A 134 26.77 10.97 -9.19
N GLY A 135 27.28 9.81 -8.77
CA GLY A 135 27.94 9.64 -7.47
C GLY A 135 27.30 8.62 -6.53
N LEU A 136 26.12 8.07 -6.86
CA LEU A 136 25.72 6.80 -6.28
C LEU A 136 26.72 5.73 -6.75
N VAL A 137 27.57 5.25 -5.85
CA VAL A 137 28.52 4.18 -6.12
C VAL A 137 27.72 2.97 -6.63
N GLN A 138 27.77 2.75 -7.95
CA GLN A 138 27.13 1.64 -8.64
C GLN A 138 27.81 0.33 -8.26
N GLY A 139 27.55 -0.16 -7.04
CA GLY A 139 27.78 -1.56 -6.74
C GLY A 139 26.91 -2.42 -7.65
N ALA A 140 27.38 -3.63 -8.00
CA ALA A 140 26.65 -4.55 -8.89
C ALA A 140 25.18 -4.79 -8.49
N LYS A 141 24.85 -4.67 -7.20
CA LYS A 141 23.48 -4.73 -6.66
C LYS A 141 22.60 -3.55 -7.10
N GLU A 142 23.15 -2.34 -7.15
CA GLU A 142 22.39 -1.14 -7.53
C GLU A 142 22.21 -1.06 -9.05
N THR A 143 23.19 -1.52 -9.83
CA THR A 143 23.04 -1.70 -11.28
C THR A 143 21.98 -2.75 -11.61
N ALA A 144 21.98 -3.90 -10.93
CA ALA A 144 20.93 -4.91 -11.10
C ALA A 144 19.53 -4.37 -10.70
N ARG A 145 19.46 -3.52 -9.68
CA ARG A 145 18.22 -2.86 -9.26
C ARG A 145 17.75 -1.82 -10.27
N LEU A 146 18.66 -1.06 -10.86
CA LEU A 146 18.37 -0.12 -11.96
C LEU A 146 17.85 -0.86 -13.20
N THR A 147 18.47 -1.99 -13.59
CA THR A 147 17.96 -2.84 -14.68
C THR A 147 16.58 -3.41 -14.35
N ALA A 148 16.36 -3.87 -13.12
CA ALA A 148 15.04 -4.35 -12.69
C ALA A 148 13.97 -3.25 -12.75
N ILE A 149 14.29 -2.01 -12.39
CA ILE A 149 13.38 -0.86 -12.51
C ILE A 149 13.11 -0.53 -13.98
N GLN A 150 14.15 -0.52 -14.82
CA GLN A 150 14.04 -0.28 -16.26
C GLN A 150 13.10 -1.31 -16.91
N ASP A 151 13.33 -2.60 -16.65
CA ASP A 151 12.61 -3.69 -17.30
C ASP A 151 11.19 -3.90 -16.73
N ASN A 152 11.01 -3.74 -15.41
CA ASN A 152 9.72 -4.03 -14.77
C ASN A 152 8.80 -2.81 -14.64
N TYR A 153 9.34 -1.59 -14.62
CA TYR A 153 8.54 -0.38 -14.42
C TYR A 153 8.61 0.55 -15.63
N VAL A 154 9.80 0.93 -16.09
CA VAL A 154 9.91 1.90 -17.20
C VAL A 154 9.38 1.29 -18.50
N GLY A 155 9.77 0.07 -18.86
CA GLY A 155 9.29 -0.60 -20.07
C GLY A 155 7.78 -0.87 -20.06
N LYS A 156 7.21 -1.26 -18.92
CA LYS A 156 5.76 -1.55 -18.82
C LYS A 156 4.88 -0.31 -18.75
N VAL A 157 5.39 0.80 -18.20
CA VAL A 157 4.61 2.04 -18.03
C VAL A 157 4.79 2.99 -19.22
N ALA A 158 5.96 2.99 -19.87
CA ALA A 158 6.20 3.80 -21.08
C ALA A 158 5.40 3.30 -22.30
N ASP A 159 5.14 1.99 -22.39
CA ASP A 159 4.34 1.40 -23.47
C ASP A 159 2.82 1.44 -23.19
N LEU A 160 2.38 1.82 -21.98
CA LEU A 160 0.96 2.01 -21.67
C LEU A 160 0.49 3.35 -22.20
N SER A 161 -0.19 3.35 -23.34
CA SER A 161 -0.93 4.52 -23.79
C SER A 161 -2.05 4.88 -22.78
N VAL A 162 -2.35 6.17 -22.64
CA VAL A 162 -3.42 6.66 -21.74
C VAL A 162 -4.75 5.89 -21.93
N PRO A 163 -5.20 5.55 -23.15
CA PRO A 163 -6.41 4.74 -23.35
C PRO A 163 -6.32 3.33 -22.77
N GLN A 164 -5.17 2.64 -22.92
CA GLN A 164 -4.97 1.30 -22.39
C GLN A 164 -4.96 1.32 -20.85
N LEU A 165 -4.42 2.38 -20.23
CA LEU A 165 -4.47 2.56 -18.79
C LEU A 165 -5.91 2.74 -18.30
N VAL A 166 -6.71 3.58 -18.97
CA VAL A 166 -8.14 3.73 -18.63
C VAL A 166 -8.89 2.41 -18.80
N GLN A 167 -8.61 1.66 -19.87
CA GLN A 167 -9.21 0.35 -20.09
C GLN A 167 -8.82 -0.66 -19.00
N SER A 168 -7.62 -0.54 -18.42
CA SER A 168 -7.15 -1.43 -17.34
C SER A 168 -7.90 -1.25 -16.02
N PHE A 169 -8.61 -0.13 -15.84
CA PHE A 169 -9.45 0.14 -14.67
C PHE A 169 -10.84 -0.46 -14.80
N ILE A 170 -11.32 -0.71 -16.02
CA ILE A 170 -12.64 -1.29 -16.25
C ILE A 170 -12.57 -2.79 -15.94
N PRO A 171 -13.25 -3.28 -14.89
CA PRO A 171 -13.17 -4.69 -14.51
C PRO A 171 -13.86 -5.55 -15.58
N LYS A 172 -13.12 -6.53 -16.14
CA LYS A 172 -13.71 -7.53 -17.06
C LYS A 172 -14.48 -8.61 -16.29
N ASN A 173 -14.02 -8.95 -15.09
CA ASN A 173 -14.65 -9.93 -14.21
C ASN A 173 -14.42 -9.52 -12.74
N PRO A 174 -15.46 -9.12 -11.99
CA PRO A 174 -15.30 -8.62 -10.62
C PRO A 174 -14.75 -9.68 -9.65
N PHE A 175 -15.06 -10.96 -9.86
CA PHE A 175 -14.53 -12.04 -9.03
C PHE A 175 -13.04 -12.26 -9.29
N ALA A 176 -12.59 -12.12 -10.53
CA ALA A 176 -11.17 -12.17 -10.85
C ALA A 176 -10.43 -10.97 -10.24
N GLU A 177 -11.03 -9.77 -10.23
CA GLU A 177 -10.41 -8.60 -9.59
C GLU A 177 -10.34 -8.73 -8.06
N LEU A 178 -11.28 -9.41 -7.40
CA LEU A 178 -11.21 -9.69 -5.97
C LEU A 178 -10.02 -10.58 -5.56
N THR A 179 -9.44 -11.34 -6.50
CA THR A 179 -8.23 -12.13 -6.24
C THR A 179 -6.96 -11.28 -6.07
N GLY A 180 -7.00 -10.00 -6.47
CA GLY A 180 -5.84 -9.11 -6.38
C GLY A 180 -4.69 -9.47 -7.33
N ALA A 181 -4.94 -10.27 -8.38
CA ALA A 181 -3.90 -10.76 -9.29
C ALA A 181 -3.23 -9.66 -10.12
N LYS A 182 -3.85 -8.48 -10.27
CA LYS A 182 -3.28 -7.35 -11.01
C LYS A 182 -3.06 -6.16 -10.07
N PRO A 183 -2.06 -5.29 -10.35
CA PRO A 183 -1.87 -4.05 -9.61
C PRO A 183 -3.10 -3.12 -9.67
N THR A 184 -3.90 -3.18 -10.74
CA THR A 184 -5.10 -2.35 -10.93
C THR A 184 -6.37 -2.94 -10.30
N SER A 185 -6.29 -4.13 -9.70
CA SER A 185 -7.47 -4.86 -9.21
C SER A 185 -8.24 -4.12 -8.12
N ILE A 186 -7.56 -3.38 -7.24
CA ILE A 186 -8.22 -2.55 -6.21
C ILE A 186 -9.15 -1.52 -6.87
N ILE A 187 -8.68 -0.84 -7.93
CA ILE A 187 -9.46 0.17 -8.65
C ILE A 187 -10.68 -0.48 -9.32
N GLY A 188 -10.48 -1.64 -9.96
CA GLY A 188 -11.58 -2.40 -10.57
C GLY A 188 -12.66 -2.82 -9.57
N VAL A 189 -12.27 -3.28 -8.37
CA VAL A 189 -13.20 -3.63 -7.30
C VAL A 189 -13.98 -2.41 -6.81
N VAL A 190 -13.32 -1.25 -6.65
CA VAL A 190 -13.99 0.01 -6.28
C VAL A 190 -15.04 0.42 -7.32
N ILE A 191 -14.71 0.35 -8.60
CA ILE A 191 -15.63 0.69 -9.70
C ILE A 191 -16.85 -0.25 -9.69
N PHE A 192 -16.62 -1.56 -9.57
CA PHE A 192 -17.70 -2.54 -9.46
C PHE A 192 -18.59 -2.31 -8.24
N ALA A 193 -17.98 -2.09 -7.06
CA ALA A 193 -18.70 -1.80 -5.81
C ALA A 193 -19.55 -0.53 -5.93
N ALA A 194 -19.03 0.50 -6.60
CA ALA A 194 -19.76 1.74 -6.82
C ALA A 194 -20.99 1.53 -7.72
N PHE A 195 -20.86 0.78 -8.82
CA PHE A 195 -22.02 0.44 -9.66
C PHE A 195 -23.08 -0.34 -8.89
N GLN A 196 -22.66 -1.33 -8.10
CA GLN A 196 -23.58 -2.11 -7.26
C GLN A 196 -24.26 -1.24 -6.19
N GLY A 197 -23.52 -0.33 -5.57
CA GLY A 197 -24.05 0.63 -4.61
C GLY A 197 -25.07 1.60 -5.22
N VAL A 198 -24.83 2.08 -6.46
CA VAL A 198 -25.80 2.93 -7.18
C VAL A 198 -27.07 2.15 -7.55
N ALA A 199 -26.93 0.90 -7.99
CA ALA A 199 -28.08 0.03 -8.28
C ALA A 199 -28.93 -0.21 -7.01
N ALA A 200 -28.28 -0.49 -5.88
CA ALA A 200 -28.95 -0.64 -4.58
C ALA A 200 -29.66 0.65 -4.15
N LEU A 201 -29.03 1.81 -4.32
CA LEU A 201 -29.65 3.10 -4.03
C LEU A 201 -30.90 3.37 -4.87
N ASN A 202 -30.86 3.05 -6.16
CA ASN A 202 -32.01 3.23 -7.04
C ASN A 202 -33.16 2.28 -6.67
N LEU A 203 -32.85 1.04 -6.31
CA LEU A 203 -33.87 0.07 -5.87
C LEU A 203 -34.58 0.53 -4.59
N LEU A 204 -33.82 1.00 -3.59
CA LEU A 204 -34.37 1.53 -2.35
C LEU A 204 -35.33 2.71 -2.57
N LYS A 205 -35.06 3.53 -3.59
CA LYS A 205 -35.94 4.65 -3.96
C LYS A 205 -37.21 4.19 -4.64
N ASP A 206 -37.11 3.22 -5.54
CA ASP A 206 -38.27 2.67 -6.25
C ASP A 206 -39.23 1.95 -5.28
N ASP A 207 -38.68 1.21 -4.31
CA ASP A 207 -39.46 0.54 -3.26
C ASP A 207 -40.15 1.55 -2.33
N ALA A 208 -39.48 2.64 -1.95
CA ALA A 208 -40.09 3.70 -1.15
C ALA A 208 -41.25 4.39 -1.87
N VAL A 209 -41.12 4.63 -3.19
CA VAL A 209 -42.19 5.20 -4.01
C VAL A 209 -43.38 4.23 -4.10
N LYS A 210 -43.15 2.94 -4.36
CA LYS A 210 -44.20 1.92 -4.40
C LYS A 210 -44.93 1.74 -3.07
N ALA A 211 -44.20 1.80 -1.95
CA ALA A 211 -44.79 1.71 -0.61
C ALA A 211 -45.67 2.92 -0.25
N SER A 212 -45.39 4.10 -0.80
CA SER A 212 -46.22 5.31 -0.59
C SER A 212 -47.44 5.40 -1.52
N ALA A 213 -47.52 4.54 -2.53
CA ALA A 213 -48.60 4.52 -3.52
C ALA A 213 -49.70 3.49 -3.20
N CYS A 214 -49.52 2.69 -2.14
CA CYS A 214 -50.48 1.72 -1.62
C CYS A 214 -51.07 2.20 -0.29
#